data_AF-A0A3N7G9X7-F1
#
_entry.id   AF-A0A3N7G9X7-F1
#
_cell.length_a   1.000
_cell.length_b   1.000
_cell.length_c   1.000
_cell.angle_alpha   90.00
_cell.angle_beta   90.00
_cell.angle_gamma   90.00
#
_symmetry.space_group_name_H-M   'P 1'
#
loop_
_entity.id
_entity.type
_entity.pdbx_description
1 polymer ?
#
loop_
_entity_poly.entity_id
_entity_poly.type
_entity_poly.pdbx_seq_one_letter_code
_entity_poly.pdbx_strand_id
1 'polypeptide(L)'
;MMLHLTQELEPPANPARFTKRSADDLRHYLIDFKAASATLDKRGVPNTAEGMEARSAMETTKQTAEGKIRELLQEAFSGARVFQGGGNEILGTDLQEMTLEAATNALQRLYPQFHIADHAGWENVLKKAQKGAPDALKSVGDDGEPAKNPVCKAILAFIAGGKKGIDIRKHFEGAPYGWPGDAVDGGLQVLLVAGLIRAQDEKGQIIDPKDLERKAIGKAMFKVESATVSAAQRIQIRKVLQKVGLTAKQGEELAYVPQFLVNAQELANRAGGEPPRPVRPDTKGLEEIRLTAGNEQLLALYNQRDELSAAIDTWTDLAERIDKRLPAWNTLKRLLAHANGLPGTEVLVAQVTHLEQQRQLLEEPDPVMPLVASLTQLLRDELNRLHTDYQARHKNGMARLDADSNWQQLEPEQRNSLLAAQKLTLADAPKVQVANTEEVLATVDRLSLSSFADRVAAIDARFDAVLVAAAELMEPKAQFVKLPSRTIKTEAEIEAWLDDARQAIAQALKNGPVVLH
;
A
#
# COMPACT_ATOMS: atom_id res chain seq x y z
N MET A 1 17.62 40.60 -20.57
CA MET A 1 16.48 40.84 -19.66
C MET A 1 16.73 42.03 -18.71
N MET A 2 17.48 43.07 -19.14
CA MET A 2 17.74 44.29 -18.33
C MET A 2 16.91 45.51 -18.78
N LEU A 3 16.03 45.37 -19.77
CA LEU A 3 15.27 46.49 -20.36
C LEU A 3 13.81 46.61 -19.88
N HIS A 4 13.36 45.76 -18.96
CA HIS A 4 11.94 45.72 -18.53
C HIS A 4 11.67 46.08 -17.06
N LEU A 5 12.67 46.58 -16.32
CA LEU A 5 12.54 46.91 -14.89
C LEU A 5 12.47 48.42 -14.58
N THR A 6 12.35 49.28 -15.58
CA THR A 6 12.43 50.74 -15.41
C THR A 6 11.10 51.48 -15.31
N GLN A 7 9.96 50.80 -15.09
CA GLN A 7 8.65 51.45 -15.25
C GLN A 7 7.88 51.86 -13.98
N GLU A 8 8.33 51.56 -12.76
CA GLU A 8 7.57 51.93 -11.53
C GLU A 8 8.39 52.48 -10.34
N LEU A 9 9.65 52.85 -10.52
CA LEU A 9 10.42 53.59 -9.51
C LEU A 9 11.00 54.83 -10.18
N GLU A 10 10.90 55.99 -9.51
CA GLU A 10 11.59 57.21 -9.93
C GLU A 10 13.05 56.82 -10.26
N PRO A 11 13.47 56.87 -11.54
CA PRO A 11 14.82 56.45 -11.89
C PRO A 11 15.79 57.34 -11.10
N PRO A 12 16.90 56.81 -10.57
CA PRO A 12 17.93 57.65 -9.99
C PRO A 12 18.30 58.68 -11.06
N ALA A 13 17.91 59.93 -10.83
CA ALA A 13 18.15 60.99 -11.77
C ALA A 13 19.67 61.16 -11.85
N ASN A 14 20.26 60.65 -12.94
CA ASN A 14 21.64 60.90 -13.30
C ASN A 14 21.61 62.10 -14.27
N PRO A 15 21.68 63.35 -13.78
CA PRO A 15 21.62 64.51 -14.65
C PRO A 15 22.86 64.54 -15.55
N ALA A 16 22.67 64.29 -16.84
CA ALA A 16 23.65 64.63 -17.85
C ALA A 16 23.67 66.15 -18.01
N ARG A 17 24.79 66.79 -17.64
CA ARG A 17 24.98 68.23 -17.85
C ARG A 17 25.78 68.43 -19.13
N PHE A 18 25.12 69.03 -20.12
CA PHE A 18 25.77 69.54 -21.33
C PHE A 18 26.26 70.96 -21.08
N THR A 19 27.53 71.23 -21.36
CA THR A 19 28.04 72.61 -21.36
C THR A 19 27.46 73.35 -22.56
N LYS A 20 26.85 74.53 -22.36
CA LYS A 20 26.47 75.43 -23.46
C LYS A 20 27.75 75.97 -24.11
N ARG A 21 28.29 75.25 -25.11
CA ARG A 21 29.38 75.71 -25.98
C ARG A 21 28.87 75.78 -27.42
N SER A 22 29.22 76.86 -28.11
CA SER A 22 29.04 77.04 -29.56
C SER A 22 27.60 76.86 -30.07
N ALA A 23 26.59 77.21 -29.25
CA ALA A 23 25.18 77.10 -29.62
C ALA A 23 24.80 77.97 -30.82
N ASP A 24 25.43 79.15 -30.93
CA ASP A 24 25.21 80.06 -32.05
C ASP A 24 25.85 79.54 -33.35
N ASP A 25 27.04 78.91 -33.26
CA ASP A 25 27.71 78.30 -34.41
C ASP A 25 26.95 77.06 -34.91
N LEU A 26 26.47 76.21 -34.00
CA LEU A 26 25.64 75.06 -34.36
C LEU A 26 24.35 75.52 -35.05
N ARG A 27 23.73 76.59 -34.55
CA ARG A 27 22.55 77.20 -35.17
C ARG A 27 22.87 77.75 -36.56
N HIS A 28 24.00 78.44 -36.72
CA HIS A 28 24.45 78.98 -38.01
C HIS A 28 24.63 77.86 -39.04
N TYR A 29 25.38 76.82 -38.72
CA TYR A 29 25.59 75.68 -39.63
C TYR A 29 24.30 74.86 -39.88
N LEU A 30 23.38 74.76 -38.92
CA LEU A 30 22.05 74.18 -39.15
C LEU A 30 21.21 74.98 -40.14
N ILE A 31 21.29 76.32 -40.07
CA ILE A 31 20.63 77.21 -41.02
C ILE A 31 21.23 77.03 -42.41
N ASP A 32 22.57 77.00 -42.53
CA ASP A 32 23.25 76.80 -43.81
C ASP A 32 22.97 75.42 -44.42
N PHE A 33 22.99 74.36 -43.61
CA PHE A 33 22.63 73.01 -44.05
C PHE A 33 21.19 72.94 -44.56
N LYS A 34 20.23 73.55 -43.84
CA LYS A 34 18.83 73.61 -44.25
C LYS A 34 18.63 74.46 -45.48
N ALA A 35 19.28 75.62 -45.58
CA ALA A 35 19.18 76.53 -46.71
C ALA A 35 19.78 75.92 -47.99
N ALA A 36 20.95 75.28 -47.89
CA ALA A 36 21.61 74.59 -48.99
C ALA A 36 20.79 73.37 -49.45
N SER A 37 20.28 72.56 -48.52
CA SER A 37 19.42 71.41 -48.84
C SER A 37 18.12 71.84 -49.52
N ALA A 38 17.42 72.84 -48.96
CA ALA A 38 16.19 73.36 -49.56
C ALA A 38 16.43 73.98 -50.96
N THR A 39 17.60 74.59 -51.19
CA THR A 39 17.96 75.15 -52.50
C THR A 39 18.23 74.04 -53.51
N LEU A 40 18.97 72.98 -53.14
CA LEU A 40 19.23 71.81 -53.99
C LEU A 40 17.94 71.07 -54.34
N ASP A 41 17.04 70.91 -53.36
CA ASP A 41 15.77 70.22 -53.53
C ASP A 41 14.80 71.02 -54.43
N LYS A 42 14.77 72.36 -54.28
CA LYS A 42 13.84 73.23 -55.03
C LYS A 42 14.30 73.56 -56.45
N ARG A 43 15.62 73.65 -56.71
CA ARG A 43 16.18 74.05 -58.02
C ARG A 43 16.50 72.88 -58.96
N GLY A 44 16.54 71.63 -58.47
CA GLY A 44 16.79 70.44 -59.29
C GLY A 44 18.21 70.40 -59.90
N VAL A 45 18.42 69.58 -60.95
CA VAL A 45 19.70 69.47 -61.67
C VAL A 45 19.68 70.44 -62.88
N PRO A 46 20.50 71.50 -62.91
CA PRO A 46 20.53 72.44 -64.03
C PRO A 46 21.29 71.89 -65.25
N ASN A 47 20.90 72.32 -66.45
CA ASN A 47 21.51 71.87 -67.73
C ASN A 47 22.54 72.88 -68.31
N THR A 48 22.84 73.97 -67.61
CA THR A 48 23.84 74.98 -68.02
C THR A 48 25.12 74.82 -67.19
N ALA A 49 26.27 75.19 -67.74
CA ALA A 49 27.56 75.08 -67.06
C ALA A 49 27.58 75.89 -65.76
N GLU A 50 27.06 77.12 -65.79
CA GLU A 50 26.93 78.01 -64.64
C GLU A 50 25.98 77.45 -63.58
N GLY A 51 24.95 76.70 -64.00
CA GLY A 51 24.00 76.04 -63.11
C GLY A 51 24.60 74.81 -62.42
N MET A 52 25.41 74.02 -63.12
CA MET A 52 26.16 72.90 -62.53
C MET A 52 27.21 73.39 -61.53
N GLU A 53 27.88 74.50 -61.81
CA GLU A 53 28.82 75.14 -60.89
C GLU A 53 28.12 75.67 -59.63
N ALA A 54 26.99 76.36 -59.78
CA ALA A 54 26.19 76.83 -58.64
C ALA A 54 25.65 75.67 -57.79
N ARG A 55 25.25 74.55 -58.42
CA ARG A 55 24.82 73.34 -57.71
C ARG A 55 25.98 72.71 -56.94
N SER A 56 27.15 72.58 -57.56
CA SER A 56 28.35 72.02 -56.93
C SER A 56 28.79 72.86 -55.73
N ALA A 57 28.67 74.19 -55.82
CA ALA A 57 28.91 75.09 -54.70
C ALA A 57 27.91 74.85 -53.56
N MET A 58 26.61 74.69 -53.84
CA MET A 58 25.60 74.38 -52.82
C MET A 58 25.76 72.99 -52.19
N GLU A 59 26.16 71.97 -52.96
CA GLU A 59 26.51 70.64 -52.43
C GLU A 59 27.73 70.71 -51.51
N THR A 60 28.73 71.51 -51.86
CA THR A 60 29.91 71.78 -51.02
C THR A 60 29.51 72.49 -49.72
N THR A 61 28.64 73.51 -49.78
CA THR A 61 28.11 74.19 -48.60
C THR A 61 27.35 73.23 -47.70
N LYS A 62 26.51 72.35 -48.28
CA LYS A 62 25.77 71.33 -47.51
C LYS A 62 26.71 70.36 -46.80
N GLN A 63 27.69 69.80 -47.51
CA GLN A 63 28.65 68.84 -46.94
C GLN A 63 29.52 69.49 -45.86
N THR A 64 29.96 70.73 -46.09
CA THR A 64 30.76 71.48 -45.11
C THR A 64 29.95 71.77 -43.85
N ALA A 65 28.71 72.23 -43.99
CA ALA A 65 27.81 72.48 -42.86
C ALA A 65 27.50 71.19 -42.10
N GLU A 66 27.26 70.07 -42.78
CA GLU A 66 27.05 68.76 -42.14
C GLU A 66 28.27 68.28 -41.35
N GLY A 67 29.47 68.40 -41.94
CA GLY A 67 30.72 68.08 -41.26
C GLY A 67 30.91 68.93 -39.99
N LYS A 68 30.65 70.24 -40.08
CA LYS A 68 30.73 71.16 -38.95
C LYS A 68 29.68 70.89 -37.87
N ILE A 69 28.45 70.52 -38.24
CA ILE A 69 27.42 70.09 -37.29
C ILE A 69 27.89 68.85 -36.53
N ARG A 70 28.43 67.83 -37.22
CA ARG A 70 28.92 66.61 -36.57
C ARG A 70 30.09 66.90 -35.63
N GLU A 71 31.03 67.75 -36.06
CA GLU A 71 32.17 68.19 -35.25
C GLU A 71 31.71 68.88 -33.96
N LEU A 72 30.77 69.84 -34.07
CA LEU A 72 30.21 70.57 -32.93
C LEU A 72 29.40 69.66 -31.99
N LEU A 73 28.66 68.69 -32.52
CA LEU A 73 27.95 67.70 -31.69
C LEU A 73 28.93 66.78 -30.97
N GLN A 74 29.99 66.34 -31.64
CA GLN A 74 31.03 65.52 -31.03
C GLN A 74 31.80 66.28 -29.94
N GLU A 75 32.06 67.58 -30.15
CA GLU A 75 32.62 68.46 -29.11
C GLU A 75 31.66 68.65 -27.93
N ALA A 76 30.35 68.82 -28.19
CA ALA A 76 29.34 68.95 -27.15
C ALA A 76 29.19 67.66 -26.32
N PHE A 77 29.29 66.49 -26.95
CA PHE A 77 29.25 65.19 -26.26
C PHE A 77 30.55 64.87 -25.53
N SER A 78 31.72 65.25 -26.06
CA SER A 78 32.99 65.06 -25.35
C SER A 78 33.12 65.95 -24.11
N GLY A 79 32.41 67.09 -24.09
CA GLY A 79 32.27 67.95 -22.91
C GLY A 79 31.16 67.52 -21.93
N ALA A 80 30.39 66.47 -22.24
CA ALA A 80 29.29 66.01 -21.40
C ALA A 80 29.82 65.29 -20.15
N ARG A 81 29.26 65.61 -18.98
CA ARG A 81 29.63 64.99 -17.70
C ARG A 81 28.43 64.26 -17.11
N VAL A 82 28.65 63.03 -16.68
CA VAL A 82 27.65 62.21 -16.00
C VAL A 82 27.97 62.18 -14.51
N PHE A 83 27.02 62.65 -13.71
CA PHE A 83 27.11 62.58 -12.26
C PHE A 83 26.20 61.47 -11.73
N GLN A 84 26.76 60.59 -10.91
CA GLN A 84 25.99 59.61 -10.16
C GLN A 84 25.32 60.28 -8.95
N GLY A 85 24.15 59.78 -8.55
CA GLY A 85 23.48 60.18 -7.30
C GLY A 85 24.42 60.16 -6.10
N GLY A 86 24.67 61.34 -5.52
CA GLY A 86 25.70 61.57 -4.49
C GLY A 86 26.85 62.50 -4.94
N GLY A 87 26.86 62.94 -6.21
CA GLY A 87 27.78 63.97 -6.72
C GLY A 87 29.11 63.44 -7.27
N ASN A 88 29.25 62.12 -7.43
CA ASN A 88 30.46 61.53 -7.99
C ASN A 88 30.43 61.59 -9.52
N GLU A 89 31.49 62.10 -10.14
CA GLU A 89 31.63 62.19 -11.61
C GLU A 89 32.14 60.85 -12.14
N ILE A 90 31.42 60.25 -13.11
CA ILE A 90 31.89 59.05 -13.82
C ILE A 90 32.77 59.52 -14.98
N LEU A 91 33.98 58.98 -15.09
CA LEU A 91 34.93 59.33 -16.14
C LEU A 91 34.85 58.28 -17.25
N GLY A 92 34.52 58.69 -18.47
CA GLY A 92 34.48 57.82 -19.63
C GLY A 92 34.63 58.58 -20.94
N THR A 93 34.87 57.84 -22.02
CA THR A 93 35.06 58.39 -23.37
C THR A 93 33.76 58.51 -24.16
N ASP A 94 32.73 57.77 -23.73
CA ASP A 94 31.43 57.73 -24.38
C ASP A 94 30.30 57.92 -23.37
N LEU A 95 29.30 58.72 -23.75
CA LEU A 95 28.18 59.10 -22.88
C LEU A 95 27.30 57.90 -22.53
N GLN A 96 27.12 56.95 -23.46
CA GLN A 96 26.33 55.75 -23.22
C GLN A 96 27.03 54.85 -22.21
N GLU A 97 28.34 54.65 -22.35
CA GLU A 97 29.15 53.91 -21.37
C GLU A 97 29.11 54.55 -19.98
N MET A 98 29.34 55.86 -19.88
CA MET A 98 29.29 56.60 -18.60
C MET A 98 27.92 56.49 -17.91
N THR A 99 26.84 56.55 -18.69
CA THR A 99 25.46 56.44 -18.16
C THR A 99 25.17 55.02 -17.69
N LEU A 100 25.64 54.01 -18.43
CA LEU A 100 25.44 52.60 -18.08
C LEU A 100 26.25 52.21 -16.84
N GLU A 101 27.47 52.73 -16.70
CA GLU A 101 28.29 52.56 -15.50
C GLU A 101 27.66 53.25 -14.29
N ALA A 102 27.22 54.51 -14.43
CA ALA A 102 26.53 55.24 -13.36
C ALA A 102 25.26 54.49 -12.88
N ALA A 103 24.49 53.94 -13.83
CA ALA A 103 23.32 53.13 -13.54
C ALA A 103 23.68 51.81 -12.84
N THR A 104 24.74 51.12 -13.31
CA THR A 104 25.22 49.87 -12.71
C THR A 104 25.66 50.09 -11.26
N ASN A 105 26.44 51.14 -11.01
CA ASN A 105 26.91 51.49 -9.67
C ASN A 105 25.74 51.89 -8.74
N ALA A 106 24.72 52.58 -9.26
CA ALA A 106 23.51 52.89 -8.50
C ALA A 106 22.71 51.63 -8.15
N LEU A 107 22.58 50.69 -9.10
CA LEU A 107 21.88 49.42 -8.89
C LEU A 107 22.62 48.52 -7.90
N GLN A 108 23.95 48.42 -7.97
CA GLN A 108 24.75 47.66 -7.00
C GLN A 108 24.60 48.22 -5.57
N ARG A 109 24.48 49.55 -5.43
CA ARG A 109 24.24 50.18 -4.13
C ARG A 109 22.83 49.92 -3.60
N LEU A 110 21.83 49.91 -4.48
CA LEU A 110 20.43 49.67 -4.12
C LEU A 110 20.16 48.19 -3.81
N TYR A 111 20.81 47.28 -4.55
CA TYR A 111 20.65 45.83 -4.44
C TYR A 111 21.99 45.09 -4.24
N PRO A 112 22.66 45.24 -3.08
CA PRO A 112 23.94 44.57 -2.83
C PRO A 112 23.90 43.05 -2.97
N GLN A 113 22.74 42.43 -2.73
CA GLN A 113 22.55 40.98 -2.73
C GLN A 113 22.03 40.43 -4.08
N PHE A 114 21.96 41.24 -5.14
CA PHE A 114 21.43 40.83 -6.44
C PHE A 114 22.20 39.65 -7.05
N HIS A 115 23.53 39.68 -6.95
CA HIS A 115 24.44 38.67 -7.49
C HIS A 115 24.16 37.24 -7.00
N ILE A 116 23.50 37.07 -5.85
CA ILE A 116 23.17 35.74 -5.29
C ILE A 116 22.19 34.97 -6.19
N ALA A 117 21.27 35.68 -6.86
CA ALA A 117 20.25 35.07 -7.70
C ALA A 117 20.38 35.45 -9.19
N ASP A 118 21.50 36.07 -9.58
CA ASP A 118 21.73 36.54 -10.95
C ASP A 118 22.13 35.39 -11.89
N HIS A 119 21.12 34.63 -12.33
CA HIS A 119 21.31 33.52 -13.27
C HIS A 119 20.12 33.36 -14.22
N ALA A 120 20.37 33.21 -15.52
CA ALA A 120 19.31 33.06 -16.53
C ALA A 120 18.51 31.75 -16.42
N GLY A 121 19.03 30.78 -15.67
CA GLY A 121 18.48 29.43 -15.53
C GLY A 121 17.28 29.28 -14.61
N TRP A 122 16.90 30.32 -13.84
CA TRP A 122 15.83 30.21 -12.82
C TRP A 122 14.45 29.87 -13.40
N GLU A 123 14.14 30.32 -14.61
CA GLU A 123 12.90 29.93 -15.30
C GLU A 123 12.84 28.41 -15.53
N ASN A 124 13.98 27.80 -15.89
CA ASN A 124 14.08 26.34 -16.07
C ASN A 124 14.03 25.58 -14.74
N VAL A 125 14.61 26.14 -13.67
CA VAL A 125 14.48 25.60 -12.31
C VAL A 125 13.01 25.52 -11.92
N LEU A 126 12.26 26.61 -12.08
CA LEU A 126 10.83 26.65 -11.76
C LEU A 126 10.04 25.60 -12.55
N LYS A 127 10.23 25.52 -13.87
CA LYS A 127 9.54 24.53 -14.73
C LYS A 127 9.86 23.09 -14.34
N LYS A 128 11.11 22.78 -13.98
CA LYS A 128 11.53 21.44 -13.55
C LYS A 128 11.01 21.11 -12.15
N ALA A 129 11.11 22.04 -11.21
CA ALA A 129 10.62 21.87 -9.85
C ALA A 129 9.09 21.71 -9.82
N GLN A 130 8.34 22.44 -10.64
CA GLN A 130 6.89 22.26 -10.76
C GLN A 130 6.51 20.84 -11.23
N LYS A 131 7.35 20.20 -12.04
CA LYS A 131 7.19 18.79 -12.44
C LYS A 131 7.65 17.79 -11.38
N GLY A 132 8.12 18.27 -10.22
CA GLY A 132 8.63 17.43 -9.13
C GLY A 132 10.05 16.90 -9.34
N ALA A 133 10.85 17.51 -10.24
CA ALA A 133 12.22 17.08 -10.46
C ALA A 133 13.12 17.48 -9.28
N PRO A 134 13.78 16.53 -8.60
CA PRO A 134 14.62 16.82 -7.43
C PRO A 134 15.93 17.51 -7.80
N ASP A 135 16.36 17.44 -9.06
CA ASP A 135 17.61 17.99 -9.59
C ASP A 135 17.42 19.32 -10.34
N ALA A 136 16.33 20.03 -10.06
CA ALA A 136 15.98 21.28 -10.74
C ALA A 136 17.11 22.33 -10.67
N LEU A 137 17.81 22.41 -9.54
CA LEU A 137 18.93 23.35 -9.28
C LEU A 137 20.14 23.16 -10.20
N LYS A 138 20.29 22.02 -10.89
CA LYS A 138 21.34 21.84 -11.92
C LYS A 138 21.25 22.87 -13.03
N SER A 139 20.06 23.43 -13.26
CA SER A 139 19.83 24.47 -14.28
C SER A 139 20.47 25.82 -13.93
N VAL A 140 20.88 26.01 -12.66
CA VAL A 140 21.67 27.15 -12.18
C VAL A 140 23.09 26.75 -11.76
N GLY A 141 23.54 25.56 -12.17
CA GLY A 141 24.90 25.08 -11.91
C GLY A 141 25.15 24.52 -10.50
N ASP A 142 24.09 24.28 -9.72
CA ASP A 142 24.18 23.73 -8.36
C ASP A 142 23.66 22.29 -8.32
N ASP A 143 24.52 21.35 -7.92
CA ASP A 143 24.20 19.92 -7.74
C ASP A 143 24.11 19.52 -6.24
N GLY A 144 24.14 20.52 -5.35
CA GLY A 144 24.07 20.34 -3.91
C GLY A 144 22.65 20.14 -3.38
N GLU A 145 22.58 19.93 -2.06
CA GLU A 145 21.30 19.90 -1.35
C GLU A 145 20.61 21.27 -1.42
N PRO A 146 19.30 21.34 -1.71
CA PRO A 146 18.58 22.60 -1.79
C PRO A 146 18.71 23.51 -0.57
N ALA A 147 18.87 22.97 0.64
CA ALA A 147 19.07 23.76 1.86
C ALA A 147 20.40 24.55 1.88
N LYS A 148 21.39 24.14 1.09
CA LYS A 148 22.72 24.76 1.04
C LYS A 148 22.85 25.82 -0.06
N ASN A 149 21.97 25.78 -1.07
CA ASN A 149 21.95 26.78 -2.12
C ASN A 149 21.68 28.18 -1.52
N PRO A 150 22.46 29.22 -1.87
CA PRO A 150 22.34 30.55 -1.26
C PRO A 150 20.94 31.18 -1.34
N VAL A 151 20.24 31.04 -2.47
CA VAL A 151 18.88 31.57 -2.68
C VAL A 151 17.89 30.80 -1.81
N CYS A 152 17.91 29.47 -1.89
CA CYS A 152 17.01 28.61 -1.12
C CYS A 152 17.23 28.75 0.40
N LYS A 153 18.49 28.89 0.84
CA LYS A 153 18.84 29.10 2.24
C LYS A 153 18.29 30.42 2.79
N ALA A 154 18.41 31.50 2.02
CA ALA A 154 17.85 32.80 2.40
C ALA A 154 16.32 32.76 2.49
N ILE A 155 15.67 32.15 1.49
CA ILE A 155 14.21 31.96 1.49
C ILE A 155 13.77 31.13 2.70
N LEU A 156 14.44 30.01 2.98
CA LEU A 156 14.13 29.15 4.12
C LEU A 156 14.25 29.90 5.46
N ALA A 157 15.33 30.68 5.62
CA ALA A 157 15.54 31.50 6.82
C ALA A 157 14.46 32.57 7.00
N PHE A 158 13.98 33.17 5.91
CA PHE A 158 12.92 34.19 5.96
C PHE A 158 11.53 33.62 6.26
N ILE A 159 11.23 32.41 5.79
CA ILE A 159 9.95 31.74 6.07
C ILE A 159 9.79 31.50 7.58
N ALA A 160 10.82 30.97 8.24
CA ALA A 160 10.81 30.67 9.67
C ALA A 160 9.51 29.97 10.13
N GLY A 161 8.67 30.62 10.96
CA GLY A 161 7.39 30.07 11.46
C GLY A 161 6.21 30.14 10.48
N GLY A 162 6.38 30.80 9.34
CA GLY A 162 5.42 30.83 8.24
C GLY A 162 5.27 32.22 7.59
N LYS A 163 5.31 32.28 6.25
CA LYS A 163 5.14 33.52 5.45
C LYS A 163 4.30 33.29 4.18
N LYS A 164 3.47 34.26 3.81
CA LYS A 164 2.69 34.15 2.56
C LYS A 164 3.61 34.35 1.37
N GLY A 165 3.37 33.65 0.27
CA GLY A 165 4.23 33.75 -0.91
C GLY A 165 4.38 35.18 -1.44
N ILE A 166 3.32 36.01 -1.35
CA ILE A 166 3.39 37.42 -1.75
C ILE A 166 4.34 38.23 -0.87
N ASP A 167 4.44 37.92 0.43
CA ASP A 167 5.35 38.61 1.35
C ASP A 167 6.80 38.20 1.09
N ILE A 168 7.01 36.93 0.72
CA ILE A 168 8.31 36.39 0.31
C ILE A 168 8.78 37.06 -0.98
N ARG A 169 7.92 37.15 -2.01
CA ARG A 169 8.21 37.88 -3.25
C ARG A 169 8.59 39.34 -2.97
N LYS A 170 7.75 40.08 -2.24
CA LYS A 170 8.02 41.48 -1.91
C LYS A 170 9.35 41.68 -1.18
N HIS A 171 9.74 40.76 -0.30
CA HIS A 171 11.00 40.85 0.44
C HIS A 171 12.23 40.65 -0.45
N PHE A 172 12.21 39.63 -1.32
CA PHE A 172 13.37 39.27 -2.15
C PHE A 172 13.43 39.99 -3.50
N GLU A 173 12.30 40.43 -4.05
CA GLU A 173 12.27 41.31 -5.24
C GLU A 173 12.60 42.78 -4.85
N GLY A 174 12.47 43.13 -3.57
CA GLY A 174 12.82 44.45 -3.03
C GLY A 174 14.28 44.59 -2.57
N ALA A 175 14.65 45.80 -2.16
CA ALA A 175 15.98 46.06 -1.58
C ALA A 175 16.12 45.34 -0.22
N PRO A 176 17.27 44.71 0.09
CA PRO A 176 18.57 44.79 -0.60
C PRO A 176 18.85 43.71 -1.67
N TYR A 177 17.87 42.89 -2.03
CA TYR A 177 18.05 41.71 -2.89
C TYR A 177 17.81 41.99 -4.37
N GLY A 178 16.64 42.53 -4.74
CA GLY A 178 16.29 42.83 -6.13
C GLY A 178 16.18 41.59 -7.03
N TRP A 179 15.96 40.40 -6.48
CA TRP A 179 16.00 39.15 -7.23
C TRP A 179 14.89 39.05 -8.28
N PRO A 180 15.12 38.34 -9.40
CA PRO A 180 14.05 38.09 -10.36
C PRO A 180 12.98 37.19 -9.73
N GLY A 181 11.70 37.46 -10.03
CA GLY A 181 10.58 36.66 -9.51
C GLY A 181 10.68 35.17 -9.84
N ASP A 182 11.32 34.81 -10.96
CA ASP A 182 11.61 33.41 -11.30
C ASP A 182 12.56 32.74 -10.30
N ALA A 183 13.52 33.47 -9.72
CA ALA A 183 14.43 32.94 -8.70
C ALA A 183 13.72 32.69 -7.37
N VAL A 184 12.84 33.62 -6.96
CA VAL A 184 12.05 33.47 -5.73
C VAL A 184 11.06 32.32 -5.87
N ASP A 185 10.30 32.30 -6.97
CA ASP A 185 9.33 31.24 -7.26
C ASP A 185 10.03 29.89 -7.44
N GLY A 186 11.13 29.84 -8.19
CA GLY A 186 11.92 28.63 -8.39
C GLY A 186 12.50 28.09 -7.09
N GLY A 187 13.04 28.96 -6.23
CA GLY A 187 13.54 28.59 -4.90
C GLY A 187 12.44 28.03 -3.99
N LEU A 188 11.28 28.67 -3.94
CA LEU A 188 10.12 28.16 -3.18
C LEU A 188 9.68 26.78 -3.67
N GLN A 189 9.58 26.60 -5.00
CA GLN A 189 9.17 25.35 -5.60
C GLN A 189 10.17 24.22 -5.32
N VAL A 190 11.48 24.53 -5.40
CA VAL A 190 12.54 23.58 -5.06
C VAL A 190 12.50 23.18 -3.59
N LEU A 191 12.33 24.13 -2.67
CA LEU A 191 12.22 23.86 -1.23
C LEU A 191 10.98 22.99 -0.93
N LEU A 192 9.88 23.20 -1.65
CA LEU A 192 8.64 22.45 -1.51
C LEU A 192 8.80 21.01 -2.02
N VAL A 193 9.41 20.82 -3.21
CA VAL A 193 9.73 19.48 -3.75
C VAL A 193 10.73 18.73 -2.87
N ALA A 194 11.70 19.44 -2.29
CA ALA A 194 12.65 18.88 -1.35
C ALA A 194 12.03 18.53 0.02
N GLY A 195 10.78 18.93 0.28
CA GLY A 195 10.10 18.71 1.55
C GLY A 195 10.70 19.49 2.72
N LEU A 196 11.39 20.61 2.44
CA LEU A 196 11.96 21.50 3.45
C LEU A 196 10.93 22.51 3.97
N ILE A 197 9.92 22.79 3.13
CA ILE A 197 8.78 23.63 3.45
C ILE A 197 7.50 22.93 3.01
N ARG A 198 6.38 23.30 3.63
CA ARG A 198 5.04 22.92 3.20
C ARG A 198 4.25 24.15 2.75
N ALA A 199 3.44 23.97 1.72
CA ALA A 199 2.50 24.99 1.24
C ALA A 199 1.09 24.67 1.73
N GLN A 200 0.39 25.68 2.25
CA GLN A 200 -1.02 25.60 2.64
C GLN A 200 -1.85 26.57 1.80
N ASP A 201 -3.05 26.17 1.42
CA ASP A 201 -4.02 27.05 0.77
C ASP A 201 -4.65 28.03 1.79
N GLU A 202 -5.53 28.92 1.32
CA GLU A 202 -6.24 29.88 2.17
C GLU A 202 -7.15 29.20 3.22
N LYS A 203 -7.50 27.91 3.01
CA LYS A 203 -8.31 27.09 3.92
C LYS A 203 -7.47 26.26 4.88
N GLY A 204 -6.13 26.35 4.80
CA GLY A 204 -5.20 25.60 5.63
C GLY A 204 -4.92 24.17 5.17
N GLN A 205 -5.41 23.76 3.99
CA GLN A 205 -5.14 22.45 3.40
C GLN A 205 -3.74 22.41 2.79
N ILE A 206 -3.05 21.28 2.92
CA ILE A 206 -1.71 21.09 2.37
C ILE A 206 -1.82 20.94 0.84
N ILE A 207 -0.98 21.68 0.12
CA ILE A 207 -0.91 21.66 -1.35
C ILE A 207 0.26 20.76 -1.77
N ASP A 208 0.02 19.83 -2.71
CA ASP A 208 1.08 19.04 -3.32
C ASP A 208 2.03 19.96 -4.14
N PRO A 209 3.35 19.76 -4.09
CA PRO A 209 4.28 20.52 -4.92
C PRO A 209 3.86 20.62 -6.40
N LYS A 210 3.33 19.54 -6.99
CA LYS A 210 2.95 19.51 -8.42
C LYS A 210 1.69 20.32 -8.72
N ASP A 211 0.81 20.46 -7.74
CA ASP A 211 -0.47 21.16 -7.88
C ASP A 211 -0.34 22.67 -7.63
N LEU A 212 0.81 23.12 -7.11
CA LEU A 212 1.08 24.53 -6.88
C LEU A 212 1.42 25.26 -8.20
N GLU A 213 0.41 25.87 -8.81
CA GLU A 213 0.62 26.73 -9.98
C GLU A 213 1.26 28.08 -9.63
N ARG A 214 2.03 28.66 -10.56
CA ARG A 214 2.75 29.93 -10.36
C ARG A 214 1.87 31.10 -9.86
N LYS A 215 0.63 31.18 -10.34
CA LYS A 215 -0.35 32.20 -9.93
C LYS A 215 -0.85 32.01 -8.49
N ALA A 216 -0.77 30.78 -7.97
CA ALA A 216 -1.22 30.41 -6.63
C ALA A 216 -0.10 30.57 -5.58
N ILE A 217 1.18 30.55 -5.99
CA ILE A 217 2.33 30.77 -5.09
C ILE A 217 2.14 31.99 -4.20
N GLY A 218 1.71 33.13 -4.76
CA GLY A 218 1.52 34.37 -3.99
C GLY A 218 0.46 34.26 -2.88
N LYS A 219 -0.55 33.41 -3.06
CA LYS A 219 -1.65 33.20 -2.10
C LYS A 219 -1.35 32.12 -1.06
N ALA A 220 -0.47 31.19 -1.40
CA ALA A 220 -0.10 30.08 -0.53
C ALA A 220 0.65 30.56 0.72
N MET A 221 0.39 29.87 1.83
CA MET A 221 1.08 30.04 3.10
C MET A 221 2.21 29.00 3.19
N PHE A 222 3.46 29.45 3.18
CA PHE A 222 4.61 28.56 3.31
C PHE A 222 5.05 28.49 4.76
N LYS A 223 5.35 27.28 5.24
CA LYS A 223 5.89 27.04 6.59
C LYS A 223 7.08 26.10 6.49
N VAL A 224 8.12 26.34 7.28
CA VAL A 224 9.25 25.40 7.39
C VAL A 224 8.74 24.10 8.02
N GLU A 225 9.13 22.97 7.43
CA GLU A 225 8.90 21.65 8.01
C GLU A 225 9.87 21.46 9.19
N SER A 226 9.35 21.13 10.37
CA SER A 226 10.15 20.83 11.57
C SER A 226 11.03 19.59 11.36
N ALA A 227 10.64 18.70 10.46
CA ALA A 227 11.23 17.40 10.26
C ALA A 227 11.41 17.15 8.76
N THR A 228 12.65 17.20 8.28
CA THR A 228 12.97 17.04 6.85
C THR A 228 13.46 15.61 6.58
N VAL A 229 12.99 15.01 5.48
CA VAL A 229 13.35 13.63 5.09
C VAL A 229 14.26 13.69 3.87
N SER A 230 15.54 13.34 4.06
CA SER A 230 16.54 13.35 3.00
C SER A 230 16.24 12.29 1.92
N ALA A 231 16.81 12.47 0.72
CA ALA A 231 16.69 11.49 -0.36
C ALA A 231 17.21 10.10 0.05
N ALA A 232 18.30 10.04 0.83
CA ALA A 232 18.84 8.80 1.37
C ALA A 232 17.87 8.12 2.35
N GLN A 233 17.22 8.89 3.23
CA GLN A 233 16.20 8.37 4.14
C GLN A 233 14.99 7.83 3.39
N ARG A 234 14.51 8.55 2.36
CA ARG A 234 13.42 8.09 1.49
C ARG A 234 13.74 6.76 0.80
N ILE A 235 14.98 6.56 0.34
CA ILE A 235 15.41 5.28 -0.24
C ILE A 235 15.26 4.14 0.78
N GLN A 236 15.66 4.36 2.04
CA GLN A 236 15.55 3.32 3.07
C GLN A 236 14.09 3.05 3.46
N ILE A 237 13.26 4.09 3.56
CA ILE A 237 11.81 3.94 3.77
C ILE A 237 11.20 3.08 2.67
N ARG A 238 11.53 3.33 1.40
CA ARG A 238 11.05 2.51 0.27
C ARG A 238 11.45 1.04 0.39
N LYS A 239 12.64 0.73 0.91
CA LYS A 239 13.05 -0.67 1.15
C LYS A 239 12.19 -1.37 2.20
N VAL A 240 11.81 -0.67 3.27
CA VAL A 240 10.90 -1.20 4.29
C VAL A 240 9.51 -1.44 3.71
N LEU A 241 8.99 -0.49 2.92
CA LEU A 241 7.71 -0.63 2.22
C LEU A 241 7.69 -1.87 1.31
N GLN A 242 8.80 -2.14 0.60
CA GLN A 242 8.92 -3.29 -0.28
C GLN A 242 8.82 -4.63 0.44
N LYS A 243 9.25 -4.73 1.71
CA LYS A 243 9.15 -5.98 2.48
C LYS A 243 7.71 -6.45 2.71
N VAL A 244 6.74 -5.54 2.66
CA VAL A 244 5.30 -5.86 2.71
C VAL A 244 4.61 -5.74 1.35
N GLY A 245 5.38 -5.79 0.27
CA GLY A 245 4.89 -5.80 -1.11
C GLY A 245 4.53 -4.43 -1.70
N LEU A 246 4.86 -3.32 -1.03
CA LEU A 246 4.51 -1.98 -1.50
C LEU A 246 5.67 -1.33 -2.27
N THR A 247 5.37 -0.82 -3.46
CA THR A 247 6.36 -0.14 -4.32
C THR A 247 5.97 1.31 -4.53
N ALA A 248 6.56 2.21 -3.74
CA ALA A 248 6.38 3.66 -3.86
C ALA A 248 7.45 4.27 -4.80
N LYS A 249 7.07 5.28 -5.59
CA LYS A 249 8.04 6.10 -6.33
C LYS A 249 8.60 7.22 -5.45
N GLN A 250 9.63 7.90 -5.94
CA GLN A 250 10.21 9.05 -5.25
C GLN A 250 9.17 10.14 -5.03
N GLY A 251 9.01 10.54 -3.77
CA GLY A 251 8.05 11.57 -3.36
C GLY A 251 6.66 11.03 -3.03
N GLU A 252 6.36 9.76 -3.32
CA GLU A 252 5.06 9.13 -3.04
C GLU A 252 5.07 8.34 -1.73
N GLU A 253 6.20 8.27 -1.01
CA GLU A 253 6.36 7.37 0.14
C GLU A 253 5.30 7.60 1.23
N LEU A 254 4.96 8.86 1.50
CA LEU A 254 3.97 9.24 2.52
C LEU A 254 2.58 8.67 2.21
N ALA A 255 2.19 8.62 0.93
CA ALA A 255 0.89 8.11 0.51
C ALA A 255 0.74 6.60 0.75
N TYR A 256 1.85 5.86 0.79
CA TYR A 256 1.86 4.41 1.01
C TYR A 256 1.92 4.01 2.49
N VAL A 257 2.22 4.94 3.41
CA VAL A 257 2.34 4.63 4.84
C VAL A 257 1.04 4.04 5.42
N PRO A 258 -0.17 4.55 5.13
CA PRO A 258 -1.40 3.94 5.63
C PRO A 258 -1.56 2.47 5.21
N GLN A 259 -1.28 2.16 3.94
CA GLN A 259 -1.34 0.78 3.43
C GLN A 259 -0.25 -0.09 4.04
N PHE A 260 0.95 0.45 4.27
CA PHE A 260 2.03 -0.24 4.96
C PHE A 260 1.61 -0.68 6.36
N LEU A 261 1.00 0.21 7.14
CA LEU A 261 0.54 -0.09 8.49
C LEU A 261 -0.52 -1.19 8.49
N VAL A 262 -1.43 -1.21 7.50
CA VAL A 262 -2.42 -2.29 7.34
C VAL A 262 -1.74 -3.61 7.03
N ASN A 263 -0.90 -3.68 5.99
CA ASN A 263 -0.23 -4.91 5.59
C ASN A 263 0.67 -5.47 6.70
N ALA A 264 1.42 -4.62 7.39
CA ALA A 264 2.27 -5.02 8.50
C ALA A 264 1.45 -5.53 9.69
N GLN A 265 0.30 -4.91 10.00
CA GLN A 265 -0.59 -5.36 11.06
C GLN A 265 -1.24 -6.71 10.72
N GLU A 266 -1.66 -6.92 9.47
CA GLU A 266 -2.19 -8.20 8.98
C GLU A 266 -1.14 -9.30 9.06
N LEU A 267 0.11 -9.00 8.69
CA LEU A 267 1.23 -9.93 8.81
C LEU A 267 1.48 -10.34 10.26
N ALA A 268 1.53 -9.36 11.18
CA ALA A 268 1.65 -9.65 12.62
C ALA A 268 0.48 -10.50 13.14
N ASN A 269 -0.75 -10.27 12.64
CA ASN A 269 -1.92 -11.07 12.99
C ASN A 269 -1.85 -12.52 12.46
N ARG A 270 -1.14 -12.76 11.35
CA ARG A 270 -0.90 -14.11 10.81
C ARG A 270 0.23 -14.84 11.53
N ALA A 271 1.23 -14.11 12.02
CA ALA A 271 2.40 -14.64 12.73
C ALA A 271 2.11 -15.18 14.15
N GLY A 272 0.88 -15.04 14.65
CA GLY A 272 0.47 -15.56 15.96
C GLY A 272 -1.03 -15.42 16.20
N GLY A 273 -1.49 -15.64 17.43
CA GLY A 273 -2.90 -15.45 17.78
C GLY A 273 -3.34 -16.33 18.95
N GLU A 274 -4.52 -16.94 18.83
CA GLU A 274 -5.01 -17.89 19.83
C GLU A 274 -4.22 -19.21 19.79
N PRO A 275 -4.11 -19.92 20.93
CA PRO A 275 -3.58 -21.28 20.99
C PRO A 275 -4.20 -22.17 19.90
N PRO A 276 -3.42 -23.05 19.26
CA PRO A 276 -2.04 -23.46 19.58
C PRO A 276 -0.96 -22.55 18.96
N ARG A 277 -1.35 -21.46 18.28
CA ARG A 277 -0.38 -20.58 17.62
C ARG A 277 0.47 -19.85 18.67
N PRO A 278 1.69 -19.43 18.32
CA PRO A 278 2.48 -18.53 19.15
C PRO A 278 1.68 -17.28 19.54
N VAL A 279 2.13 -16.62 20.61
CA VAL A 279 1.57 -15.33 21.03
C VAL A 279 1.73 -14.33 19.88
N ARG A 280 0.73 -13.47 19.68
CA ARG A 280 0.81 -12.43 18.65
C ARG A 280 2.02 -11.52 18.93
N PRO A 281 2.86 -11.23 17.91
CA PRO A 281 3.98 -10.31 18.08
C PRO A 281 3.55 -8.90 18.54
N ASP A 282 4.46 -8.18 19.20
CA ASP A 282 4.22 -6.79 19.61
C ASP A 282 4.17 -5.87 18.37
N THR A 283 3.15 -5.02 18.30
CA THR A 283 2.91 -4.07 17.20
C THR A 283 2.92 -2.61 17.66
N LYS A 284 3.42 -2.29 18.87
CA LYS A 284 3.52 -0.91 19.37
C LYS A 284 4.22 0.04 18.41
N GLY A 285 5.32 -0.37 17.78
CA GLY A 285 6.03 0.47 16.80
C GLY A 285 5.17 0.89 15.61
N LEU A 286 4.24 0.03 15.16
CA LEU A 286 3.28 0.40 14.11
C LEU A 286 2.28 1.45 14.60
N GLU A 287 1.87 1.37 15.87
CA GLU A 287 0.94 2.33 16.45
C GLU A 287 1.60 3.70 16.69
N GLU A 288 2.86 3.74 17.12
CA GLU A 288 3.62 4.98 17.22
C GLU A 288 3.71 5.71 15.88
N ILE A 289 3.94 4.98 14.79
CA ILE A 289 3.94 5.55 13.43
C ILE A 289 2.53 6.04 13.07
N ARG A 290 1.47 5.31 13.43
CA ARG A 290 0.07 5.72 13.19
C ARG A 290 -0.28 7.05 13.87
N LEU A 291 0.26 7.31 15.06
CA LEU A 291 -0.01 8.51 15.86
C LEU A 291 0.72 9.76 15.35
N THR A 292 1.66 9.62 14.42
CA THR A 292 2.38 10.72 13.77
C THR A 292 1.77 11.08 12.41
N ALA A 293 2.06 12.27 11.90
CA ALA A 293 1.51 12.76 10.63
C ALA A 293 2.56 13.50 9.77
N GLY A 294 2.37 13.48 8.45
CA GLY A 294 3.27 14.16 7.52
C GLY A 294 4.68 13.58 7.50
N ASN A 295 5.71 14.41 7.36
CA ASN A 295 7.10 13.93 7.32
C ASN A 295 7.58 13.35 8.65
N GLU A 296 6.97 13.72 9.79
CA GLU A 296 7.27 13.09 11.08
C GLU A 296 6.93 11.59 11.03
N GLN A 297 5.89 11.21 10.29
CA GLN A 297 5.53 9.81 10.07
C GLN A 297 6.56 9.04 9.24
N LEU A 298 7.11 9.68 8.21
CA LEU A 298 8.21 9.11 7.44
C LEU A 298 9.48 8.97 8.28
N LEU A 299 9.77 9.92 9.17
CA LEU A 299 10.91 9.84 10.08
C LEU A 299 10.71 8.76 11.14
N ALA A 300 9.51 8.62 11.70
CA ALA A 300 9.21 7.52 12.63
C ALA A 300 9.48 6.16 11.98
N LEU A 301 9.01 5.96 10.74
CA LEU A 301 9.28 4.76 9.96
C LEU A 301 10.78 4.58 9.68
N TYR A 302 11.49 5.65 9.30
CA TYR A 302 12.94 5.60 9.08
C TYR A 302 13.74 5.26 10.35
N ASN A 303 13.34 5.81 11.49
CA ASN A 303 14.03 5.60 12.77
C ASN A 303 13.87 4.15 13.25
N GLN A 304 12.69 3.55 13.04
CA GLN A 304 12.40 2.16 13.40
C GLN A 304 12.69 1.17 12.27
N ARG A 305 13.29 1.60 11.14
CA ARG A 305 13.41 0.79 9.91
C ARG A 305 14.07 -0.57 10.10
N ASP A 306 15.09 -0.65 10.95
CA ASP A 306 15.91 -1.86 11.13
C ASP A 306 15.13 -2.87 11.99
N GLU A 307 14.49 -2.39 13.07
CA GLU A 307 13.59 -3.17 13.92
C GLU A 307 12.36 -3.66 13.16
N LEU A 308 11.70 -2.79 12.40
CA LEU A 308 10.56 -3.15 11.56
C LEU A 308 10.95 -4.17 10.48
N SER A 309 12.12 -4.01 9.87
CA SER A 309 12.62 -4.94 8.87
C SER A 309 12.82 -6.34 9.45
N ALA A 310 13.49 -6.43 10.60
CA ALA A 310 13.71 -7.70 11.30
C ALA A 310 12.40 -8.32 11.81
N ALA A 311 11.48 -7.49 12.30
CA ALA A 311 10.15 -7.93 12.73
C ALA A 311 9.35 -8.49 11.55
N ILE A 312 9.29 -7.79 10.41
CA ILE A 312 8.59 -8.25 9.20
C ILE A 312 9.17 -9.59 8.70
N ASP A 313 10.48 -9.75 8.70
CA ASP A 313 11.12 -11.01 8.30
C ASP A 313 10.73 -12.16 9.24
N THR A 314 10.75 -11.91 10.54
CA THR A 314 10.33 -12.88 11.56
C THR A 314 8.85 -13.23 11.44
N TRP A 315 7.98 -12.23 11.24
CA TRP A 315 6.54 -12.44 11.11
C TRP A 315 6.21 -13.21 9.83
N THR A 316 6.96 -12.98 8.75
CA THR A 316 6.81 -13.72 7.50
C THR A 316 7.15 -15.21 7.70
N ASP A 317 8.29 -15.52 8.32
CA ASP A 317 8.67 -16.91 8.64
C ASP A 317 7.62 -17.60 9.53
N LEU A 318 7.21 -16.94 10.62
CA LEU A 318 6.21 -17.46 11.54
C LEU A 318 4.88 -17.73 10.85
N ALA A 319 4.39 -16.77 10.04
CA ALA A 319 3.14 -16.92 9.31
C ALA A 319 3.20 -18.11 8.33
N GLU A 320 4.29 -18.26 7.58
CA GLU A 320 4.46 -19.40 6.66
C GLU A 320 4.50 -20.75 7.38
N ARG A 321 5.17 -20.82 8.53
CA ARG A 321 5.23 -22.05 9.34
C ARG A 321 3.87 -22.38 9.95
N ILE A 322 3.13 -21.37 10.42
CA ILE A 322 1.75 -21.54 10.91
C ILE A 322 0.86 -22.06 9.77
N ASP A 323 0.90 -21.44 8.60
CA ASP A 323 0.08 -21.82 7.45
C ASP A 323 0.35 -23.28 7.02
N LYS A 324 1.58 -23.77 7.19
CA LYS A 324 1.96 -25.18 6.94
C LYS A 324 1.49 -26.15 8.03
N ARG A 325 1.57 -25.78 9.31
CA ARG A 325 1.29 -26.68 10.46
C ARG A 325 -0.19 -26.68 10.88
N LEU A 326 -0.91 -25.59 10.67
CA LEU A 326 -2.29 -25.41 11.14
C LEU A 326 -3.29 -26.41 10.52
N PRO A 327 -3.21 -26.79 9.23
CA PRO A 327 -4.10 -27.82 8.68
C PRO A 327 -3.98 -29.16 9.40
N ALA A 328 -2.75 -29.61 9.71
CA ALA A 328 -2.53 -30.85 10.45
C ALA A 328 -3.09 -30.77 11.88
N TRP A 329 -2.96 -29.61 12.54
CA TRP A 329 -3.58 -29.36 13.83
C TRP A 329 -5.11 -29.44 13.80
N ASN A 330 -5.74 -28.86 12.78
CA ASN A 330 -7.19 -28.92 12.63
C ASN A 330 -7.67 -30.37 12.42
N THR A 331 -6.95 -31.15 11.62
CA THR A 331 -7.16 -32.59 11.45
C THR A 331 -7.03 -33.33 12.78
N LEU A 332 -5.99 -33.02 13.57
CA LEU A 332 -5.78 -33.59 14.89
C LEU A 332 -6.97 -33.35 15.83
N LYS A 333 -7.47 -32.11 15.92
CA LYS A 333 -8.63 -31.77 16.77
C LYS A 333 -9.90 -32.50 16.32
N ARG A 334 -10.10 -32.67 15.01
CA ARG A 334 -11.22 -33.46 14.48
C ARG A 334 -11.10 -34.93 14.88
N LEU A 335 -9.94 -35.56 14.67
CA LEU A 335 -9.69 -36.94 15.09
C LEU A 335 -9.95 -37.13 16.58
N LEU A 336 -9.47 -36.20 17.42
CA LEU A 336 -9.66 -36.24 18.86
C LEU A 336 -11.15 -36.21 19.26
N ALA A 337 -11.96 -35.41 18.57
CA ALA A 337 -13.40 -35.34 18.82
C ALA A 337 -14.11 -36.68 18.55
N HIS A 338 -13.71 -37.41 17.50
CA HIS A 338 -14.27 -38.73 17.18
C HIS A 338 -13.72 -39.86 18.04
N ALA A 339 -12.53 -39.69 18.61
CA ALA A 339 -11.90 -40.68 19.48
C ALA A 339 -12.43 -40.63 20.92
N ASN A 340 -13.27 -39.66 21.26
CA ASN A 340 -13.78 -39.48 22.62
C ASN A 340 -14.50 -40.75 23.13
N GLY A 341 -14.12 -41.21 24.32
CA GLY A 341 -14.66 -42.43 24.93
C GLY A 341 -13.96 -43.73 24.54
N LEU A 342 -12.96 -43.69 23.65
CA LEU A 342 -12.16 -44.87 23.34
C LEU A 342 -11.06 -45.11 24.38
N PRO A 343 -10.80 -46.36 24.77
CA PRO A 343 -9.67 -46.70 25.66
C PRO A 343 -8.34 -46.21 25.09
N GLY A 344 -7.48 -45.64 25.94
CA GLY A 344 -6.14 -45.18 25.55
C GLY A 344 -6.07 -43.76 24.96
N THR A 345 -7.21 -43.06 24.83
CA THR A 345 -7.22 -41.68 24.31
C THR A 345 -6.83 -40.62 25.34
N GLU A 346 -6.92 -40.92 26.64
CA GLU A 346 -6.63 -39.98 27.74
C GLU A 346 -5.21 -39.39 27.65
N VAL A 347 -4.21 -40.23 27.36
CA VAL A 347 -2.82 -39.80 27.21
C VAL A 347 -2.65 -38.87 26.01
N LEU A 348 -3.32 -39.18 24.89
CA LEU A 348 -3.27 -38.36 23.68
C LEU A 348 -3.99 -37.03 23.89
N VAL A 349 -5.14 -37.01 24.58
CA VAL A 349 -5.86 -35.78 24.96
C VAL A 349 -4.96 -34.87 25.80
N ALA A 350 -4.26 -35.44 26.79
CA ALA A 350 -3.35 -34.68 27.64
C ALA A 350 -2.18 -34.06 26.85
N GLN A 351 -1.58 -34.82 25.91
CA GLN A 351 -0.51 -34.33 25.05
C GLN A 351 -0.99 -33.21 24.10
N VAL A 352 -2.14 -33.38 23.46
CA VAL A 352 -2.72 -32.34 22.58
C VAL A 352 -3.03 -31.09 23.38
N THR A 353 -3.58 -31.23 24.59
CA THR A 353 -3.90 -30.11 25.47
C THR A 353 -2.65 -29.38 25.93
N HIS A 354 -1.58 -30.12 26.27
CA HIS A 354 -0.28 -29.53 26.62
C HIS A 354 0.30 -28.72 25.46
N LEU A 355 0.31 -29.28 24.24
CA LEU A 355 0.80 -28.61 23.04
C LEU A 355 0.01 -27.33 22.75
N GLU A 356 -1.33 -27.38 22.90
CA GLU A 356 -2.20 -26.21 22.76
C GLU A 356 -1.86 -25.14 23.79
N GLN A 357 -1.80 -25.49 25.07
CA GLN A 357 -1.53 -24.56 26.17
C GLN A 357 -0.12 -23.94 26.12
N GLN A 358 0.89 -24.75 25.78
CA GLN A 358 2.28 -24.30 25.65
C GLN A 358 2.58 -23.66 24.29
N ARG A 359 1.59 -23.62 23.37
CA ARG A 359 1.71 -23.01 22.04
C ARG A 359 2.86 -23.58 21.20
N GLN A 360 3.03 -24.90 21.27
CA GLN A 360 4.15 -25.63 20.68
C GLN A 360 3.90 -26.09 19.24
N LEU A 361 3.00 -25.43 18.50
CA LEU A 361 2.66 -25.81 17.12
C LEU A 361 3.87 -25.82 16.18
N LEU A 362 4.84 -24.94 16.43
CA LEU A 362 5.99 -24.71 15.55
C LEU A 362 7.28 -25.38 16.04
N GLU A 363 7.23 -26.21 17.08
CA GLU A 363 8.40 -26.94 17.58
C GLU A 363 8.98 -27.90 16.53
N GLU A 364 10.29 -28.11 16.59
CA GLU A 364 11.00 -29.06 15.73
C GLU A 364 11.70 -30.12 16.60
N PRO A 365 11.47 -31.42 16.38
CA PRO A 365 10.66 -32.01 15.30
C PRO A 365 9.15 -31.81 15.49
N ASP A 366 8.38 -31.84 14.38
CA ASP A 366 6.91 -31.64 14.37
C ASP A 366 6.19 -32.54 15.39
N PRO A 367 5.62 -31.96 16.47
CA PRO A 367 4.94 -32.73 17.52
C PRO A 367 3.51 -33.15 17.15
N VAL A 368 2.92 -32.61 16.08
CA VAL A 368 1.52 -32.85 15.68
C VAL A 368 1.39 -34.12 14.85
N MET A 369 2.31 -34.35 13.92
CA MET A 369 2.21 -35.49 12.99
C MET A 369 2.19 -36.87 13.67
N PRO A 370 3.02 -37.15 14.70
CA PRO A 370 2.94 -38.41 15.44
C PRO A 370 1.59 -38.61 16.16
N LEU A 371 0.99 -37.52 16.65
CA LEU A 371 -0.32 -37.56 17.32
C LEU A 371 -1.45 -37.83 16.32
N VAL A 372 -1.39 -37.22 15.13
CA VAL A 372 -2.31 -37.50 14.03
C VAL A 372 -2.23 -38.97 13.65
N ALA A 373 -1.03 -39.51 13.44
CA ALA A 373 -0.85 -40.93 13.10
C ALA A 373 -1.41 -41.86 14.18
N SER A 374 -1.15 -41.55 15.47
CA SER A 374 -1.61 -42.36 16.60
C SER A 374 -3.14 -42.37 16.72
N LEU A 375 -3.80 -41.21 16.63
CA LEU A 375 -5.26 -41.12 16.68
C LEU A 375 -5.92 -41.74 15.44
N THR A 376 -5.34 -41.54 14.25
CA THR A 376 -5.82 -42.22 13.04
C THR A 376 -5.77 -43.73 13.19
N GLN A 377 -4.67 -44.26 13.73
CA GLN A 377 -4.53 -45.70 13.93
C GLN A 377 -5.55 -46.23 14.94
N LEU A 378 -5.75 -45.53 16.06
CA LEU A 378 -6.72 -45.90 17.09
C LEU A 378 -8.16 -45.96 16.52
N LEU A 379 -8.55 -44.94 15.75
CA LEU A 379 -9.86 -44.91 15.09
C LEU A 379 -10.00 -46.00 14.02
N ARG A 380 -8.94 -46.23 13.24
CA ARG A 380 -8.88 -47.29 12.23
C ARG A 380 -9.09 -48.66 12.86
N ASP A 381 -8.41 -48.93 13.97
CA ASP A 381 -8.48 -50.23 14.64
C ASP A 381 -9.89 -50.48 15.19
N GLU A 382 -10.52 -49.47 15.80
CA GLU A 382 -11.90 -49.60 16.28
C GLU A 382 -12.92 -49.76 15.15
N LEU A 383 -12.76 -49.00 14.04
CA LEU A 383 -13.60 -49.17 12.84
C LEU A 383 -13.47 -50.57 12.25
N ASN A 384 -12.26 -51.10 12.14
CA ASN A 384 -12.01 -52.45 11.63
C ASN A 384 -12.56 -53.53 12.56
N ARG A 385 -12.45 -53.33 13.88
CA ARG A 385 -13.03 -54.21 14.90
C ARG A 385 -14.55 -54.29 14.74
N LEU A 386 -15.23 -53.14 14.71
CA LEU A 386 -16.68 -53.06 14.50
C LEU A 386 -17.12 -53.62 13.15
N HIS A 387 -16.33 -53.40 12.10
CA HIS A 387 -16.60 -53.97 10.77
C HIS A 387 -16.51 -55.50 10.77
N THR A 388 -15.48 -56.05 11.42
CA THR A 388 -15.30 -57.50 11.56
C THR A 388 -16.43 -58.11 12.38
N ASP A 389 -16.80 -57.47 13.50
CA ASP A 389 -17.93 -57.91 14.34
C ASP A 389 -19.25 -57.88 13.56
N TYR A 390 -19.50 -56.83 12.79
CA TYR A 390 -20.67 -56.72 11.91
C TYR A 390 -20.72 -57.89 10.93
N GLN A 391 -19.63 -58.14 10.21
CA GLN A 391 -19.54 -59.19 9.21
C GLN A 391 -19.74 -60.58 9.81
N ALA A 392 -19.13 -60.85 10.96
CA ALA A 392 -19.26 -62.13 11.66
C ALA A 392 -20.70 -62.38 12.10
N ARG A 393 -21.34 -61.40 12.76
CA ARG A 393 -22.73 -61.52 13.20
C ARG A 393 -23.70 -61.59 12.02
N HIS A 394 -23.48 -60.81 10.96
CA HIS A 394 -24.30 -60.87 9.75
C HIS A 394 -24.23 -62.25 9.09
N LYS A 395 -23.02 -62.80 8.92
CA LYS A 395 -22.81 -64.15 8.40
C LYS A 395 -23.50 -65.22 9.27
N ASN A 396 -23.40 -65.11 10.59
CA ASN A 396 -24.08 -66.02 11.50
C ASN A 396 -25.61 -65.90 11.41
N GLY A 397 -26.14 -64.68 11.33
CA GLY A 397 -27.57 -64.42 11.12
C GLY A 397 -28.09 -65.02 9.81
N MET A 398 -27.36 -64.84 8.72
CA MET A 398 -27.68 -65.47 7.43
C MET A 398 -27.66 -67.00 7.52
N ALA A 399 -26.65 -67.59 8.19
CA ALA A 399 -26.60 -69.04 8.38
C ALA A 399 -27.77 -69.58 9.24
N ARG A 400 -28.24 -68.79 10.21
CA ARG A 400 -29.45 -69.11 11.01
C ARG A 400 -30.71 -69.08 10.14
N LEU A 401 -30.86 -68.08 9.27
CA LEU A 401 -31.95 -68.03 8.30
C LEU A 401 -31.89 -69.23 7.34
N ASP A 402 -30.72 -69.55 6.80
CA ASP A 402 -30.56 -70.67 5.87
C ASP A 402 -30.85 -72.04 6.52
N ALA A 403 -30.72 -72.17 7.84
CA ALA A 403 -31.09 -73.36 8.60
C ALA A 403 -32.59 -73.42 8.98
N ASP A 404 -33.32 -72.32 8.86
CA ASP A 404 -34.74 -72.23 9.21
C ASP A 404 -35.65 -72.79 8.10
N SER A 405 -36.59 -73.65 8.49
CA SER A 405 -37.47 -74.35 7.53
C SER A 405 -38.50 -73.44 6.86
N ASN A 406 -38.96 -72.38 7.55
CA ASN A 406 -39.92 -71.43 7.00
C ASN A 406 -39.22 -70.52 6.00
N TRP A 407 -38.00 -70.09 6.33
CA TRP A 407 -37.16 -69.29 5.44
C TRP A 407 -36.86 -70.00 4.12
N GLN A 408 -36.53 -71.30 4.15
CA GLN A 408 -36.24 -72.09 2.95
C GLN A 408 -37.43 -72.23 1.98
N GLN A 409 -38.67 -72.05 2.46
CA GLN A 409 -39.88 -72.14 1.63
C GLN A 409 -40.26 -70.81 0.97
N LEU A 410 -39.70 -69.68 1.44
CA LEU A 410 -39.96 -68.36 0.87
C LEU A 410 -39.33 -68.20 -0.51
N GLU A 411 -40.01 -67.46 -1.39
CA GLU A 411 -39.48 -67.05 -2.69
C GLU A 411 -38.36 -66.00 -2.52
N PRO A 412 -37.40 -65.91 -3.47
CA PRO A 412 -36.28 -64.98 -3.40
C PRO A 412 -36.69 -63.50 -3.17
N GLU A 413 -37.78 -63.06 -3.81
CA GLU A 413 -38.31 -61.70 -3.66
C GLU A 413 -38.86 -61.44 -2.25
N GLN A 414 -39.48 -62.45 -1.63
CA GLN A 414 -39.99 -62.38 -0.26
C GLN A 414 -38.85 -62.33 0.74
N ARG A 415 -37.82 -63.18 0.57
CA ARG A 415 -36.60 -63.15 1.39
C ARG A 415 -35.92 -61.79 1.33
N ASN A 416 -35.73 -61.25 0.13
CA ASN A 416 -35.12 -59.95 -0.04
C ASN A 416 -35.96 -58.82 0.58
N SER A 417 -37.30 -58.90 0.49
CA SER A 417 -38.19 -57.91 1.10
C SER A 417 -38.12 -57.92 2.63
N LEU A 418 -38.06 -59.09 3.26
CA LEU A 418 -37.92 -59.22 4.71
C LEU A 418 -36.55 -58.73 5.20
N LEU A 419 -35.46 -59.04 4.48
CA LEU A 419 -34.12 -58.52 4.78
C LEU A 419 -34.05 -57.00 4.61
N ALA A 420 -34.66 -56.45 3.56
CA ALA A 420 -34.72 -55.01 3.31
C ALA A 420 -35.48 -54.27 4.41
N ALA A 421 -36.59 -54.83 4.90
CA ALA A 421 -37.36 -54.23 6.00
C ALA A 421 -36.52 -54.05 7.29
N GLN A 422 -35.59 -54.98 7.55
CA GLN A 422 -34.68 -54.93 8.70
C GLN A 422 -33.31 -54.31 8.38
N LYS A 423 -33.11 -53.79 7.17
CA LYS A 423 -31.84 -53.21 6.68
C LYS A 423 -30.66 -54.19 6.81
N LEU A 424 -30.88 -55.44 6.41
CA LEU A 424 -29.89 -56.53 6.44
C LEU A 424 -29.37 -56.87 5.04
N THR A 425 -29.72 -56.11 4.02
CA THR A 425 -29.24 -56.36 2.65
C THR A 425 -27.78 -55.93 2.47
N LEU A 426 -27.16 -56.39 1.39
CA LEU A 426 -25.79 -55.96 1.03
C LEU A 426 -25.69 -54.45 0.79
N ALA A 427 -26.77 -53.79 0.35
CA ALA A 427 -26.78 -52.35 0.13
C ALA A 427 -26.75 -51.56 1.44
N ASP A 428 -27.29 -52.13 2.52
CA ASP A 428 -27.33 -51.53 3.85
C ASP A 428 -26.04 -51.74 4.66
N ALA A 429 -25.13 -52.58 4.15
CA ALA A 429 -23.88 -52.88 4.82
C ALA A 429 -23.04 -51.60 5.05
N PRO A 430 -22.51 -51.39 6.26
CA PRO A 430 -21.66 -50.25 6.56
C PRO A 430 -20.42 -50.22 5.64
N LYS A 431 -20.27 -49.12 4.89
CA LYS A 431 -19.06 -48.87 4.08
C LYS A 431 -17.98 -48.30 4.99
N VAL A 432 -16.92 -49.07 5.23
CA VAL A 432 -15.79 -48.67 6.08
C VAL A 432 -14.55 -48.48 5.20
N GLN A 433 -14.02 -47.26 5.17
CA GLN A 433 -12.83 -46.89 4.38
C GLN A 433 -11.79 -46.32 5.35
N VAL A 434 -10.61 -46.92 5.38
CA VAL A 434 -9.59 -46.61 6.40
C VAL A 434 -8.16 -46.58 5.86
N ALA A 435 -7.98 -46.43 4.53
CA ALA A 435 -6.65 -46.52 3.92
C ALA A 435 -5.69 -45.41 4.38
N ASN A 436 -6.22 -44.20 4.60
CA ASN A 436 -5.47 -43.03 5.06
C ASN A 436 -6.29 -42.21 6.08
N THR A 437 -5.68 -41.17 6.64
CA THR A 437 -6.33 -40.31 7.66
C THR A 437 -7.62 -39.66 7.16
N GLU A 438 -7.66 -39.22 5.90
CA GLU A 438 -8.84 -38.55 5.33
C GLU A 438 -10.01 -39.53 5.18
N GLU A 439 -9.76 -40.75 4.72
CA GLU A 439 -10.78 -41.81 4.63
C GLU A 439 -11.30 -42.23 6.00
N VAL A 440 -10.41 -42.35 7.01
CA VAL A 440 -10.81 -42.64 8.39
C VAL A 440 -11.75 -41.54 8.89
N LEU A 441 -11.37 -40.27 8.74
CA LEU A 441 -12.20 -39.12 9.12
C LEU A 441 -13.54 -39.12 8.38
N ALA A 442 -13.54 -39.29 7.05
CA ALA A 442 -14.78 -39.34 6.27
C ALA A 442 -15.71 -40.48 6.69
N THR A 443 -15.14 -41.62 7.10
CA THR A 443 -15.91 -42.75 7.63
C THR A 443 -16.53 -42.42 8.98
N VAL A 444 -15.77 -41.89 9.94
CA VAL A 444 -16.31 -41.54 11.29
C VAL A 444 -17.25 -40.33 11.27
N ASP A 445 -17.09 -39.42 10.30
CA ASP A 445 -18.00 -38.30 10.06
C ASP A 445 -19.38 -38.79 9.57
N ARG A 446 -19.40 -39.78 8.66
CA ARG A 446 -20.64 -40.36 8.14
C ARG A 446 -21.28 -41.35 9.11
N LEU A 447 -20.45 -42.12 9.81
CA LEU A 447 -20.85 -43.20 10.70
C LEU A 447 -20.00 -43.12 11.96
N SER A 448 -20.52 -42.43 12.99
CA SER A 448 -19.85 -42.36 14.28
C SER A 448 -19.65 -43.75 14.88
N LEU A 449 -18.60 -43.90 15.69
CA LEU A 449 -18.29 -45.17 16.34
C LEU A 449 -19.44 -45.68 17.22
N SER A 450 -20.12 -44.77 17.93
CA SER A 450 -21.33 -45.11 18.70
C SER A 450 -22.44 -45.65 17.81
N SER A 451 -22.77 -44.95 16.72
CA SER A 451 -23.81 -45.39 15.79
C SER A 451 -23.47 -46.72 15.13
N PHE A 452 -22.20 -46.97 14.85
CA PHE A 452 -21.76 -48.24 14.31
C PHE A 452 -21.88 -49.36 15.35
N ALA A 453 -21.42 -49.12 16.58
CA ALA A 453 -21.56 -50.07 17.69
C ALA A 453 -23.02 -50.46 17.93
N ASP A 454 -23.94 -49.48 17.92
CA ASP A 454 -25.39 -49.73 18.06
C ASP A 454 -25.94 -50.61 16.93
N ARG A 455 -25.49 -50.39 15.69
CA ARG A 455 -25.88 -51.22 14.53
C ARG A 455 -25.37 -52.66 14.68
N VAL A 456 -24.14 -52.83 15.14
CA VAL A 456 -23.56 -54.15 15.40
C VAL A 456 -24.33 -54.87 16.51
N ALA A 457 -24.66 -54.17 17.60
CA ALA A 457 -25.40 -54.75 18.72
C ALA A 457 -26.83 -55.15 18.35
N ALA A 458 -27.49 -54.38 17.47
CA ALA A 458 -28.87 -54.64 17.05
C ALA A 458 -29.01 -55.75 16.00
N ILE A 459 -27.91 -56.25 15.42
CA ILE A 459 -27.98 -57.11 14.23
C ILE A 459 -28.66 -58.46 14.53
N ASP A 460 -28.38 -59.07 15.68
CA ASP A 460 -28.93 -60.38 16.04
C ASP A 460 -30.45 -60.28 16.22
N ALA A 461 -30.92 -59.25 16.93
CA ALA A 461 -32.34 -58.98 17.11
C ALA A 461 -33.07 -58.68 15.79
N ARG A 462 -32.39 -58.05 14.82
CA ARG A 462 -32.95 -57.84 13.47
C ARG A 462 -33.13 -59.15 12.72
N PHE A 463 -32.18 -60.08 12.82
CA PHE A 463 -32.31 -61.42 12.25
C PHE A 463 -33.42 -62.23 12.94
N ASP A 464 -33.57 -62.10 14.27
CA ASP A 464 -34.68 -62.72 15.01
C ASP A 464 -36.04 -62.20 14.52
N ALA A 465 -36.15 -60.89 14.27
CA ALA A 465 -37.35 -60.30 13.68
C ALA A 465 -37.64 -60.83 12.26
N VAL A 466 -36.61 -61.10 11.45
CA VAL A 466 -36.80 -61.74 10.13
C VAL A 466 -37.30 -63.16 10.27
N LEU A 467 -36.76 -63.96 11.20
CA LEU A 467 -37.22 -65.32 11.48
C LEU A 467 -38.70 -65.34 11.88
N VAL A 468 -39.11 -64.44 12.78
CA VAL A 468 -40.51 -64.29 13.19
C VAL A 468 -41.40 -63.93 11.99
N ALA A 469 -41.00 -62.93 11.19
CA ALA A 469 -41.76 -62.51 10.02
C ALA A 469 -41.85 -63.60 8.93
N ALA A 470 -40.79 -64.40 8.76
CA ALA A 470 -40.79 -65.54 7.85
C ALA A 470 -41.79 -66.63 8.29
N ALA A 471 -41.85 -66.91 9.58
CA ALA A 471 -42.82 -67.83 10.16
C ALA A 471 -44.27 -67.32 10.03
N GLU A 472 -44.52 -66.02 10.26
CA GLU A 472 -45.84 -65.39 10.08
C GLU A 472 -46.36 -65.50 8.64
N LEU A 473 -45.45 -65.36 7.66
CA LEU A 473 -45.81 -65.38 6.24
C LEU A 473 -46.11 -66.80 5.72
N MET A 474 -45.42 -67.81 6.23
CA MET A 474 -45.60 -69.22 5.84
C MET A 474 -46.74 -69.91 6.59
N GLU A 475 -46.93 -69.56 7.86
CA GLU A 475 -48.01 -70.10 8.68
C GLU A 475 -48.86 -68.96 9.26
N PRO A 476 -49.73 -68.30 8.47
CA PRO A 476 -50.54 -67.18 8.93
C PRO A 476 -51.57 -67.51 10.03
N LYS A 477 -51.70 -68.79 10.41
CA LYS A 477 -52.50 -69.27 11.55
C LYS A 477 -51.64 -69.69 12.76
N ALA A 478 -50.32 -69.60 12.67
CA ALA A 478 -49.42 -69.98 13.76
C ALA A 478 -49.50 -68.97 14.92
N GLN A 479 -49.43 -69.49 16.15
CA GLN A 479 -49.43 -68.68 17.37
C GLN A 479 -48.00 -68.56 17.90
N PHE A 480 -47.50 -67.33 18.00
CA PHE A 480 -46.18 -67.03 18.58
C PHE A 480 -46.30 -66.98 20.10
N VAL A 481 -45.66 -67.93 20.77
CA VAL A 481 -45.68 -68.01 22.24
C VAL A 481 -44.31 -67.67 22.77
N LYS A 482 -44.23 -66.54 23.48
CA LYS A 482 -43.04 -66.16 24.24
C LYS A 482 -43.00 -66.97 25.53
N LEU A 483 -41.94 -67.76 25.72
CA LEU A 483 -41.78 -68.53 26.95
C LEU A 483 -41.51 -67.60 28.15
N PRO A 484 -42.02 -67.94 29.36
CA PRO A 484 -41.87 -67.07 30.52
C PRO A 484 -40.40 -66.94 30.92
N SER A 485 -39.81 -65.75 30.85
CA SER A 485 -38.43 -65.52 31.28
C SER A 485 -38.35 -65.27 32.79
N ARG A 486 -37.85 -66.26 33.54
CA ARG A 486 -37.56 -66.14 34.99
C ARG A 486 -36.14 -66.60 35.32
N THR A 487 -35.52 -65.98 36.33
CA THR A 487 -34.23 -66.42 36.87
C THR A 487 -34.43 -67.67 37.70
N ILE A 488 -33.97 -68.82 37.20
CA ILE A 488 -34.07 -70.12 37.87
C ILE A 488 -32.81 -70.34 38.72
N LYS A 489 -32.99 -70.59 40.03
CA LYS A 489 -31.91 -70.73 41.01
C LYS A 489 -31.84 -72.12 41.64
N THR A 490 -32.89 -72.92 41.50
CA THR A 490 -32.97 -74.27 42.09
C THR A 490 -33.55 -75.27 41.09
N GLU A 491 -33.27 -76.56 41.29
CA GLU A 491 -33.75 -77.62 40.38
C GLU A 491 -35.29 -77.75 40.41
N ALA A 492 -35.92 -77.51 41.56
CA ALA A 492 -37.38 -77.44 41.68
C ALA A 492 -38.00 -76.30 40.85
N GLU A 493 -37.29 -75.19 40.69
CA GLU A 493 -37.73 -74.07 39.84
C GLU A 493 -37.60 -74.38 38.34
N ILE A 494 -36.74 -75.33 37.94
CA ILE A 494 -36.66 -75.83 36.56
C ILE A 494 -37.93 -76.61 36.22
N GLU A 495 -38.31 -77.57 37.06
CA GLU A 495 -39.50 -78.39 36.83
C GLU A 495 -40.79 -77.55 36.83
N ALA A 496 -40.91 -76.62 37.78
CA ALA A 496 -42.01 -75.66 37.78
C ALA A 496 -42.02 -74.80 36.50
N TRP A 497 -40.84 -74.45 35.96
CA TRP A 497 -40.76 -73.73 34.69
C TRP A 497 -41.15 -74.56 33.49
N LEU A 498 -40.75 -75.82 33.43
CA LEU A 498 -41.11 -76.73 32.36
C LEU A 498 -42.61 -77.00 32.33
N ASP A 499 -43.27 -77.14 33.49
CA ASP A 499 -44.71 -77.33 33.56
C ASP A 499 -45.49 -76.08 33.13
N ASP A 500 -45.06 -74.88 33.56
CA ASP A 500 -45.68 -73.62 33.12
C ASP A 500 -45.49 -73.40 31.61
N ALA A 501 -44.28 -73.65 31.09
CA ALA A 501 -43.99 -73.56 29.66
C ALA A 501 -44.83 -74.58 28.88
N ARG A 502 -44.93 -75.83 29.36
CA ARG A 502 -45.75 -76.88 28.75
C ARG A 502 -47.23 -76.47 28.70
N GLN A 503 -47.77 -75.92 29.77
CA GLN A 503 -49.17 -75.46 29.78
C GLN A 503 -49.40 -74.31 28.80
N ALA A 504 -48.50 -73.33 28.75
CA ALA A 504 -48.58 -72.21 27.82
C ALA A 504 -48.55 -72.68 26.35
N ILE A 505 -47.65 -73.61 26.02
CA ILE A 505 -47.53 -74.20 24.68
C ILE A 505 -48.80 -75.02 24.34
N ALA A 506 -49.25 -75.89 25.25
CA ALA A 506 -50.41 -76.75 25.03
C ALA A 506 -51.71 -75.95 24.82
N GLN A 507 -51.83 -74.79 25.46
CA GLN A 507 -52.98 -73.91 25.29
C GLN A 507 -52.93 -73.16 23.95
N ALA A 508 -51.76 -72.69 23.52
CA ALA A 508 -51.59 -72.05 22.23
C ALA A 508 -51.78 -73.05 21.06
N LEU A 509 -51.36 -74.31 21.24
CA LEU A 509 -51.49 -75.37 20.23
C LEU A 509 -52.95 -75.68 19.86
N LYS A 510 -53.90 -75.40 20.76
CA LYS A 510 -55.34 -75.56 20.48
C LYS A 510 -55.86 -74.58 19.42
N ASN A 511 -55.17 -73.47 19.22
CA ASN A 511 -55.58 -72.39 18.33
C ASN A 511 -54.79 -72.35 17.00
N GLY A 512 -53.80 -73.22 16.83
CA GLY A 512 -52.96 -73.32 15.63
C GLY A 512 -51.58 -73.93 15.92
N PRO A 513 -50.74 -74.13 14.89
CA PRO A 513 -49.32 -74.47 15.07
C PRO A 513 -48.63 -73.43 15.98
N VAL A 514 -47.70 -73.85 16.83
CA VAL A 514 -47.02 -72.95 17.78
C VAL A 514 -45.57 -72.78 17.39
N VAL A 515 -45.14 -71.53 17.26
CA VAL A 515 -43.73 -71.16 17.07
C VAL A 515 -43.21 -70.59 18.37
N LEU A 516 -42.15 -71.22 18.91
CA LEU A 516 -41.49 -70.80 20.14
C LEU A 516 -40.37 -69.81 19.78
N HIS A 517 -40.35 -68.65 20.44
CA HIS A 517 -39.31 -67.65 20.28
C HIS A 517 -38.89 -67.04 21.61
#